data_AF-A0A8K0AGU5-F1
#
_entry.id   AF-A0A8K0AGU5-F1
#
_cell.length_a   1.000
_cell.length_b   1.000
_cell.length_c   1.000
_cell.angle_alpha   90.00
_cell.angle_beta   90.00
_cell.angle_gamma   90.00
#
_symmetry.space_group_name_H-M   'P 1'
#
loop_
_entity.id
_entity.type
_entity.pdbx_description
1 polymer ?
#
loop_
_entity_poly.entity_id
_entity_poly.type
_entity_poly.pdbx_seq_one_letter_code
_entity_poly.pdbx_strand_id
1 'polypeptide(L)'
;MEGQCGVSLEQANEYFGQQEYGKAVECLSSLLTHVPDAVSERTNLLNSRANCYLRMKQYGKVVNDSDEVLSLGPNIEALLRKSKALGKLGRFHEAYQAVEQCLALEPQNSGALKEQARLQTVVDALQDEVADEEELAAAGKEREPPEGSERDSPNMNGSPSSANLGKTTQGSGIATSDHSEAFARQLCGSPRPLQPDV
;
A
#
# COMPACT_ATOMS: atom_id res chain seq x y z
N MET A 1 31.86 4.19 31.99
CA MET A 1 30.98 5.31 32.36
C MET A 1 30.11 5.58 31.14
N GLU A 2 28.93 4.98 31.10
CA GLU A 2 27.97 5.21 30.03
C GLU A 2 27.50 6.65 30.18
N GLY A 3 27.89 7.49 29.21
CA GLY A 3 27.42 8.87 29.14
C GLY A 3 25.92 8.84 28.96
N GLN A 4 25.19 9.00 30.05
CA GLN A 4 23.75 9.19 30.04
C GLN A 4 23.48 10.33 29.07
N CYS A 5 22.81 10.02 27.96
CA CYS A 5 22.10 11.01 27.19
C CYS A 5 21.26 11.78 28.22
N GLY A 6 21.59 13.04 28.49
CA GLY A 6 20.89 13.87 29.50
C GLY A 6 19.44 14.19 29.13
N VAL A 7 18.88 13.39 28.22
CA VAL A 7 17.57 13.52 27.63
C VAL A 7 16.77 12.32 28.13
N SER A 8 15.70 12.59 28.88
CA SER A 8 14.82 11.56 29.43
C SER A 8 13.46 11.57 28.71
N LEU A 9 12.70 10.48 28.84
CA LEU A 9 11.30 10.45 28.40
C LEU A 9 10.49 11.56 29.09
N GLU A 10 10.81 11.88 30.34
CA GLU A 10 10.17 12.97 31.09
C GLU A 10 10.40 14.32 30.41
N GLN A 11 11.62 14.61 29.95
CA GLN A 11 11.92 15.84 29.23
C GLN A 11 11.15 15.94 27.90
N ALA A 12 11.02 14.82 27.17
CA ALA A 12 10.19 14.79 25.96
C ALA A 12 8.71 15.06 26.26
N ASN A 13 8.19 14.50 27.37
CA ASN A 13 6.83 14.75 27.83
C ASN A 13 6.62 16.21 28.28
N GLU A 14 7.63 16.83 28.88
CA GLU A 14 7.60 18.25 29.23
C GLU A 14 7.53 19.13 27.97
N TYR A 15 8.37 18.87 26.96
CA TYR A 15 8.25 19.55 25.67
C TYR A 15 6.89 19.31 25.01
N PHE A 16 6.33 18.10 25.12
CA PHE A 16 4.98 17.81 24.64
C PHE A 16 3.91 18.65 25.35
N GLY A 17 4.01 18.79 26.68
CA GLY A 17 3.14 19.64 27.50
C GLY A 17 3.25 21.12 27.15
N GLN A 18 4.45 21.58 26.80
CA GLN A 18 4.73 22.93 26.31
C GLN A 18 4.31 23.15 24.84
N GLN A 19 3.75 22.14 24.18
CA GLN A 19 3.41 22.14 22.74
C GLN A 19 4.62 22.28 21.80
N GLU A 20 5.82 22.08 22.32
CA GLU A 20 7.09 22.11 21.60
C GLU A 20 7.39 20.75 20.97
N TYR A 21 6.49 20.31 20.08
CA TYR A 21 6.50 18.96 19.51
C TYR A 21 7.78 18.64 18.72
N GLY A 22 8.42 19.63 18.10
CA GLY A 22 9.68 19.45 17.38
C GLY A 22 10.81 19.01 18.32
N LYS A 23 11.00 19.74 19.43
CA LYS A 23 11.98 19.41 20.47
C LYS A 23 11.68 18.05 21.09
N ALA A 24 10.41 17.76 21.37
CA ALA A 24 10.00 16.45 21.88
C ALA A 24 10.41 15.31 20.94
N VAL A 25 10.21 15.47 19.62
CA VAL A 25 10.63 14.48 18.61
C VAL A 25 12.14 14.30 18.56
N GLU A 26 12.92 15.39 18.65
CA GLU A 26 14.38 15.32 18.67
C GLU A 26 14.86 14.52 19.89
N CYS A 27 14.31 14.81 21.06
CA CYS A 27 14.59 14.06 22.29
C CYS A 27 14.26 12.56 22.15
N LEU A 28 13.05 12.25 21.68
CA LEU A 28 12.60 10.86 21.48
C LEU A 28 13.43 10.12 20.44
N SER A 29 13.88 10.80 19.39
CA SER A 29 14.72 10.20 18.36
C SER A 29 16.12 9.90 18.88
N SER A 30 16.69 10.80 19.70
CA SER A 30 17.96 10.55 20.39
C SER A 30 17.85 9.38 21.37
N LEU A 31 16.72 9.24 22.07
CA LEU A 31 16.47 8.10 22.95
C LEU A 31 16.41 6.79 22.16
N LEU A 32 15.70 6.76 21.04
CA LEU A 32 15.57 5.57 20.19
C LEU A 32 16.91 5.09 19.63
N THR A 33 17.88 5.99 19.36
CA THR A 33 19.23 5.59 18.94
C THR A 33 20.04 4.89 20.04
N HIS A 34 19.70 5.08 21.30
CA HIS A 34 20.43 4.51 22.45
C HIS A 34 19.71 3.33 23.12
N VAL A 35 18.46 3.05 22.76
CA VAL A 35 17.65 1.96 23.32
C VAL A 35 17.42 0.84 22.29
N PRO A 36 18.37 -0.12 22.16
CA PRO A 36 18.21 -1.24 21.24
C PRO A 36 17.43 -2.44 21.80
N ASP A 37 17.53 -2.75 23.10
CA ASP A 37 17.22 -4.12 23.56
C ASP A 37 15.87 -4.30 24.28
N ALA A 38 15.31 -3.24 24.89
CA ALA A 38 14.04 -3.33 25.60
C ALA A 38 12.84 -3.05 24.65
N VAL A 39 12.18 -4.11 24.19
CA VAL A 39 11.00 -4.04 23.30
C VAL A 39 9.91 -3.09 23.85
N SER A 40 9.65 -3.15 25.15
CA SER A 40 8.63 -2.30 25.80
C SER A 40 9.02 -0.81 25.82
N GLU A 41 10.29 -0.49 26.07
CA GLU A 41 10.76 0.90 26.07
C GLU A 41 10.76 1.48 24.66
N ARG A 42 11.26 0.72 23.67
CA ARG A 42 11.19 1.11 22.27
C ARG A 42 9.75 1.36 21.83
N THR A 43 8.82 0.48 22.18
CA THR A 43 7.39 0.63 21.89
C THR A 43 6.84 1.94 22.46
N ASN A 44 7.16 2.27 23.71
CA ASN A 44 6.69 3.49 24.38
C ASN A 44 7.28 4.76 23.74
N LEU A 45 8.56 4.72 23.36
CA LEU A 45 9.24 5.84 22.69
C LEU A 45 8.65 6.12 21.31
N LEU A 46 8.46 5.08 20.50
CA LEU A 46 7.83 5.18 19.17
C LEU A 46 6.39 5.70 19.28
N ASN A 47 5.60 5.19 20.23
CA ASN A 47 4.24 5.66 20.47
C ASN A 47 4.19 7.15 20.86
N SER A 48 5.11 7.58 21.74
CA SER A 48 5.25 8.98 22.14
C SER A 48 5.64 9.85 20.94
N ARG A 49 6.56 9.37 20.08
CA ARG A 49 7.02 10.11 18.89
C ARG A 49 5.92 10.21 17.84
N ALA A 50 5.18 9.12 17.61
CA ALA A 50 4.00 9.09 16.74
C ALA A 50 2.93 10.10 17.21
N ASN A 51 2.71 10.22 18.52
CA ASN A 51 1.78 11.23 19.07
C ASN A 51 2.26 12.67 18.77
N CYS A 52 3.56 12.94 18.92
CA CYS A 52 4.13 14.24 18.55
C CYS A 52 3.94 14.53 17.06
N TYR A 53 4.23 13.56 16.18
CA TYR A 53 4.01 13.70 14.74
C TYR A 53 2.54 13.92 14.37
N LEU A 54 1.61 13.30 15.10
CA LEU A 54 0.18 13.52 14.90
C LEU A 54 -0.21 14.97 15.22
N ARG A 55 0.33 15.55 16.29
CA ARG A 55 0.14 16.97 16.63
C ARG A 55 0.75 17.91 15.60
N MET A 56 1.89 17.52 15.03
CA MET A 56 2.55 18.25 13.93
C MET A 56 1.92 18.01 12.55
N LYS A 57 0.85 17.20 12.46
CA LYS A 57 0.19 16.79 11.20
C LYS A 57 1.12 16.08 10.21
N GLN A 58 2.22 15.48 10.68
CA GLN A 58 3.14 14.69 9.86
C GLN A 58 2.64 13.25 9.74
N TYR A 59 1.48 13.07 9.10
CA TYR A 59 0.75 11.80 9.11
C TYR A 59 1.52 10.61 8.55
N GLY A 60 2.35 10.81 7.51
CA GLY A 60 3.18 9.71 6.98
C GLY A 60 4.16 9.15 8.00
N LYS A 61 4.76 10.01 8.84
CA LYS A 61 5.66 9.57 9.91
C LYS A 61 4.92 8.87 11.05
N VAL A 62 3.69 9.29 11.34
CA VAL A 62 2.82 8.59 12.31
C VAL A 62 2.58 7.15 11.86
N VAL A 63 2.30 6.93 10.57
CA VAL A 63 2.11 5.59 10.02
C VAL A 63 3.37 4.76 10.18
N ASN A 64 4.54 5.30 9.80
CA ASN A 64 5.82 4.59 9.94
C ASN A 64 6.12 4.20 11.39
N ASP A 65 6.02 5.13 12.34
CA ASP A 65 6.28 4.85 13.76
C ASP A 65 5.26 3.84 14.32
N SER A 66 4.00 3.94 13.91
CA SER A 66 2.96 2.99 14.33
C SER A 66 3.20 1.60 13.75
N ASP A 67 3.64 1.49 12.49
CA ASP A 67 3.97 0.21 11.86
C ASP A 67 5.18 -0.45 12.53
N GLU A 68 6.18 0.33 12.91
CA GLU A 68 7.32 -0.17 13.69
C GLU A 68 6.84 -0.73 15.04
N VAL A 69 5.97 -0.02 15.76
CA VAL A 69 5.36 -0.54 17.00
C VAL A 69 4.60 -1.85 16.75
N LEU A 70 3.80 -1.91 15.69
CA LEU A 70 2.99 -3.10 15.38
C LEU A 70 3.83 -4.30 14.95
N SER A 71 5.04 -4.07 14.42
CA SER A 71 6.00 -5.13 14.14
C SER A 71 6.60 -5.75 15.40
N LEU A 72 6.66 -4.99 16.50
CA LEU A 72 7.14 -5.45 17.81
C LEU A 72 6.04 -6.21 18.57
N GLY A 73 4.77 -5.85 18.33
CA GLY A 73 3.62 -6.56 18.90
C GLY A 73 2.31 -5.78 18.74
N PRO A 74 1.16 -6.42 19.01
CA PRO A 74 -0.14 -5.77 18.94
C PRO A 74 -0.21 -4.62 19.96
N ASN A 75 -0.54 -3.41 19.50
CA ASN A 75 -0.66 -2.22 20.34
C ASN A 75 -1.83 -1.35 19.92
N ILE A 76 -2.73 -1.11 20.87
CA ILE A 76 -4.01 -0.43 20.65
C ILE A 76 -3.80 1.05 20.32
N GLU A 77 -2.87 1.71 21.02
CA GLU A 77 -2.61 3.12 20.75
C GLU A 77 -1.98 3.33 19.37
N ALA A 78 -1.08 2.43 18.95
CA ALA A 78 -0.48 2.48 17.62
C ALA A 78 -1.54 2.27 16.52
N LEU A 79 -2.44 1.30 16.68
CA LEU A 79 -3.54 1.07 15.74
C LEU A 79 -4.46 2.30 15.61
N LEU A 80 -4.82 2.92 16.73
CA LEU A 80 -5.64 4.14 16.74
C LEU A 80 -4.93 5.32 16.09
N ARG A 81 -3.64 5.52 16.37
CA ARG A 81 -2.85 6.61 15.76
C ARG A 81 -2.67 6.38 14.26
N LYS A 82 -2.38 5.15 13.85
CA LYS A 82 -2.28 4.73 12.43
C LYS A 82 -3.59 5.00 11.70
N SER A 83 -4.73 4.56 12.24
CA SER A 83 -6.05 4.82 11.67
C SER A 83 -6.31 6.31 11.45
N LYS A 84 -6.09 7.13 12.49
CA LYS A 84 -6.27 8.58 12.40
C LYS A 84 -5.38 9.21 11.33
N ALA A 85 -4.11 8.80 11.26
CA ALA A 85 -3.17 9.31 10.28
C ALA A 85 -3.55 8.90 8.85
N LEU A 86 -3.90 7.64 8.63
CA LEU A 86 -4.35 7.13 7.32
C LEU A 86 -5.64 7.83 6.86
N GLY A 87 -6.59 8.05 7.76
CA GLY A 87 -7.80 8.82 7.47
C GLY A 87 -7.52 10.26 7.08
N LYS A 88 -6.46 10.89 7.60
CA LYS A 88 -6.00 12.23 7.19
C LYS A 88 -5.22 12.24 5.89
N LEU A 89 -4.65 11.10 5.50
CA LEU A 89 -3.98 10.88 4.21
C LEU A 89 -4.95 10.47 3.09
N GLY A 90 -6.25 10.32 3.38
CA GLY A 90 -7.26 9.84 2.41
C GLY A 90 -7.24 8.32 2.17
N ARG A 91 -6.42 7.57 2.93
CA ARG A 91 -6.31 6.11 2.84
C ARG A 91 -7.37 5.45 3.72
N PHE A 92 -8.64 5.65 3.39
CA PHE A 92 -9.78 5.30 4.26
C PHE A 92 -9.94 3.80 4.48
N HIS A 93 -9.70 2.97 3.45
CA HIS A 93 -9.79 1.51 3.58
C HIS A 93 -8.78 0.96 4.59
N GLU A 94 -7.52 1.36 4.47
CA GLU A 94 -6.47 0.94 5.42
C GLU A 94 -6.67 1.53 6.82
N ALA A 95 -7.23 2.75 6.90
CA ALA A 95 -7.62 3.33 8.18
C ALA A 95 -8.69 2.50 8.87
N TYR A 96 -9.66 1.97 8.11
CA TYR A 96 -10.74 1.13 8.62
C TYR A 96 -10.20 -0.21 9.13
N GLN A 97 -9.35 -0.88 8.35
CA GLN A 97 -8.69 -2.13 8.76
C GLN A 97 -7.90 -1.96 10.06
N ALA A 98 -7.19 -0.84 10.24
CA ALA A 98 -6.48 -0.56 11.49
C ALA A 98 -7.44 -0.41 12.69
N VAL A 99 -8.64 0.13 12.49
CA VAL A 99 -9.68 0.20 13.54
C VAL A 99 -10.29 -1.16 13.83
N GLU A 100 -10.53 -1.99 12.82
CA GLU A 100 -11.01 -3.36 13.02
C GLU A 100 -10.02 -4.18 13.84
N GLN A 101 -8.73 -4.09 13.53
CA GLN A 101 -7.68 -4.70 14.35
C GLN A 101 -7.70 -4.19 15.79
N CYS A 102 -7.94 -2.89 15.98
CA CYS A 102 -8.06 -2.31 17.31
C CYS A 102 -9.25 -2.86 18.09
N LEU A 103 -10.42 -2.99 17.43
CA LEU A 103 -11.64 -3.52 18.02
C LEU A 103 -11.60 -5.04 18.23
N ALA A 104 -10.81 -5.77 17.43
CA ALA A 104 -10.56 -7.18 17.66
C ALA A 104 -9.76 -7.42 18.95
N LEU A 105 -8.86 -6.49 19.31
CA LEU A 105 -8.12 -6.52 20.59
C LEU A 105 -8.94 -5.99 21.75
N GLU A 106 -9.61 -4.84 21.58
CA GLU A 106 -10.49 -4.23 22.58
C GLU A 106 -11.83 -3.82 21.95
N PRO A 107 -12.85 -4.70 22.01
CA PRO A 107 -14.16 -4.43 21.40
C PRO A 107 -14.90 -3.21 21.97
N GLN A 108 -14.58 -2.82 23.21
CA GLN A 108 -15.21 -1.69 23.91
C GLN A 108 -14.36 -0.42 23.87
N ASN A 109 -13.32 -0.35 23.04
CA ASN A 109 -12.48 0.83 22.95
C ASN A 109 -13.27 2.00 22.36
N SER A 110 -13.64 2.95 23.21
CA SER A 110 -14.45 4.12 22.81
C SER A 110 -13.78 4.99 21.74
N GLY A 111 -12.45 5.03 21.71
CA GLY A 111 -11.69 5.72 20.68
C GLY A 111 -11.81 5.05 19.32
N ALA A 112 -11.69 3.71 19.31
CA ALA A 112 -11.81 2.90 18.11
C ALA A 112 -13.23 2.96 17.52
N LEU A 113 -14.27 2.80 18.36
CA LEU A 113 -15.66 2.88 17.92
C LEU A 113 -16.02 4.24 17.29
N LYS A 114 -15.51 5.33 17.86
CA LYS A 114 -15.69 6.68 17.29
C LYS A 114 -15.00 6.83 15.95
N GLU A 115 -13.77 6.35 15.82
CA GLU A 115 -13.05 6.39 14.54
C GLU A 115 -13.68 5.47 13.50
N GLN A 116 -14.19 4.29 13.90
CA GLN A 116 -14.93 3.39 13.02
C GLN A 116 -16.15 4.08 12.44
N ALA A 117 -16.99 4.69 13.30
CA ALA A 117 -18.19 5.41 12.86
C ALA A 117 -17.84 6.54 11.88
N ARG A 118 -16.77 7.30 12.15
CA ARG A 118 -16.30 8.38 11.27
C ARG A 118 -15.77 7.86 9.92
N LEU A 119 -15.08 6.71 9.92
CA LEU A 119 -14.54 6.12 8.69
C LEU A 119 -15.63 5.44 7.86
N GLN A 120 -16.59 4.77 8.50
CA GLN A 120 -17.71 4.11 7.84
C GLN A 120 -18.49 5.11 6.97
N THR A 121 -18.83 6.28 7.50
CA THR A 121 -19.54 7.31 6.74
C THR A 121 -18.81 7.78 5.49
N VAL A 122 -17.47 7.70 5.49
CA VAL A 122 -16.66 8.08 4.32
C VAL A 122 -16.55 6.92 3.34
N VAL A 123 -16.39 5.69 3.83
CA VAL A 123 -16.32 4.50 2.97
C VAL A 123 -17.64 4.27 2.25
N ASP A 124 -18.77 4.41 2.94
CA ASP A 124 -20.10 4.25 2.33
C ASP A 124 -20.31 5.29 1.21
N ALA A 125 -19.96 6.55 1.48
CA ALA A 125 -20.06 7.62 0.47
C ALA A 125 -19.15 7.38 -0.75
N LEU A 126 -17.96 6.80 -0.55
CA LEU A 126 -17.06 6.44 -1.65
C LEU A 126 -17.54 5.21 -2.44
N GLN A 127 -18.29 4.30 -1.81
CA GLN A 127 -18.87 3.14 -2.51
C GLN A 127 -20.02 3.55 -3.43
N ASP A 128 -20.84 4.52 -3.00
CA ASP A 128 -21.93 5.07 -3.81
C ASP A 128 -21.38 5.75 -5.08
N GLU A 129 -20.28 6.51 -4.98
CA GLU A 129 -19.64 7.16 -6.15
C GLU A 129 -19.11 6.16 -7.20
N VAL A 130 -18.62 4.99 -6.77
CA VAL A 130 -18.09 3.96 -7.68
C VAL A 130 -19.23 3.19 -8.36
N ALA A 131 -20.35 3.00 -7.69
CA ALA A 131 -21.54 2.34 -8.26
C ALA A 131 -22.14 3.16 -9.42
N ASP A 132 -22.19 4.49 -9.29
CA ASP A 132 -22.70 5.38 -10.33
C ASP A 132 -21.80 5.36 -11.59
N GLU A 133 -20.48 5.28 -11.44
CA GLU A 133 -19.55 5.20 -12.59
C GLU A 133 -19.57 3.81 -13.27
N GLU A 134 -19.74 2.72 -12.51
CA GLU A 134 -19.81 1.37 -13.06
C GLU A 134 -21.12 1.12 -13.85
N GLU A 135 -22.24 1.69 -13.39
CA GLU A 135 -23.53 1.61 -14.10
C GLU A 135 -23.53 2.45 -15.40
N LEU A 136 -22.88 3.63 -15.40
CA LEU A 136 -22.67 4.43 -16.61
C LEU A 136 -21.70 3.77 -17.60
N ALA A 137 -20.65 3.09 -17.11
CA ALA A 137 -19.72 2.33 -17.94
C ALA A 137 -20.35 1.06 -18.54
N ALA A 138 -21.29 0.41 -17.84
CA ALA A 138 -22.06 -0.72 -18.34
C ALA A 138 -23.08 -0.30 -19.42
N ALA A 139 -23.73 0.86 -19.26
CA ALA A 139 -24.69 1.39 -20.23
C ALA A 139 -24.06 1.83 -21.57
N GLY A 140 -22.74 2.06 -21.60
CA GLY A 140 -21.99 2.39 -22.83
C GLY A 140 -21.71 1.21 -23.76
N LYS A 141 -22.13 -0.01 -23.39
CA LYS A 141 -21.76 -1.26 -24.07
C LYS A 141 -22.90 -1.98 -24.79
N GLU A 142 -23.91 -1.30 -25.33
CA GLU A 142 -24.80 -1.88 -26.35
C GLU A 142 -25.22 -0.86 -27.42
N ARG A 143 -24.69 -1.02 -28.65
CA ARG A 143 -25.39 -0.97 -29.94
C ARG A 143 -24.38 -1.07 -31.10
N GLU A 144 -23.87 -2.27 -31.36
CA GLU A 144 -23.57 -2.61 -32.76
C GLU A 144 -24.91 -2.94 -33.44
N PRO A 145 -25.26 -2.30 -34.57
CA PRO A 145 -26.49 -2.60 -35.28
C PRO A 145 -26.38 -4.00 -35.90
N PRO A 146 -27.45 -4.83 -35.89
CA PRO A 146 -27.44 -6.09 -36.61
C PRO A 146 -27.33 -5.80 -38.12
N GLU A 147 -26.26 -6.27 -38.76
CA GLU A 147 -26.11 -6.21 -40.20
C GLU A 147 -27.26 -7.00 -40.87
N GLY A 148 -28.15 -6.22 -41.47
CA GLY A 148 -28.77 -6.44 -42.78
C GLY A 148 -29.12 -7.86 -43.19
N SER A 149 -30.42 -8.15 -43.13
CA SER A 149 -31.09 -9.21 -43.89
C SER A 149 -30.78 -9.15 -45.38
N GLU A 150 -30.21 -10.23 -45.92
CA GLU A 150 -30.06 -10.46 -47.35
C GLU A 150 -31.46 -10.58 -47.99
N ARG A 151 -31.76 -9.67 -48.93
CA ARG A 151 -32.92 -9.78 -49.81
C ARG A 151 -32.52 -10.57 -51.04
N ASP A 152 -33.00 -11.80 -51.12
CA ASP A 152 -32.99 -12.60 -52.34
C ASP A 152 -33.84 -11.93 -53.42
N SER A 153 -33.26 -11.72 -54.59
CA SER A 153 -33.98 -11.47 -55.84
C SER A 153 -33.24 -12.21 -56.97
N PRO A 154 -33.92 -13.04 -57.78
CA PRO A 154 -33.26 -13.86 -58.77
C PRO A 154 -33.07 -13.07 -60.07
N ASN A 155 -31.89 -13.14 -60.67
CA ASN A 155 -31.73 -12.80 -62.08
C ASN A 155 -30.76 -13.76 -62.79
N MET A 156 -31.27 -14.32 -63.89
CA MET A 156 -30.62 -15.27 -64.80
C MET A 156 -30.01 -14.54 -66.00
N ASN A 157 -29.07 -15.25 -66.68
CA ASN A 157 -28.29 -14.92 -67.89
C ASN A 157 -26.91 -14.29 -67.60
N GLY A 158 -25.78 -14.76 -68.14
CA GLY A 158 -25.52 -15.83 -69.09
C GLY A 158 -24.15 -15.60 -69.75
N SER A 159 -23.37 -16.69 -69.84
CA SER A 159 -22.19 -16.93 -70.70
C SER A 159 -20.76 -16.74 -70.13
N PRO A 160 -19.82 -17.66 -70.44
CA PRO A 160 -18.48 -17.73 -69.85
C PRO A 160 -17.36 -17.27 -70.81
N SER A 161 -16.25 -16.77 -70.26
CA SER A 161 -14.94 -16.86 -70.94
C SER A 161 -13.74 -16.54 -70.02
N SER A 162 -12.93 -17.58 -69.82
CA SER A 162 -11.46 -17.65 -69.86
C SER A 162 -10.55 -16.66 -69.12
N ALA A 163 -9.51 -17.30 -68.54
CA ALA A 163 -8.12 -16.85 -68.35
C ALA A 163 -7.85 -15.97 -67.11
N ASN A 164 -6.76 -16.10 -66.35
CA ASN A 164 -5.73 -17.13 -66.15
C ASN A 164 -4.88 -16.67 -64.94
N LEU A 165 -4.21 -17.64 -64.29
CA LEU A 165 -2.93 -17.53 -63.55
C LEU A 165 -2.70 -16.42 -62.47
N GLY A 166 -2.38 -16.88 -61.25
CA GLY A 166 -1.01 -16.70 -60.73
C GLY A 166 -0.78 -16.03 -59.36
N LYS A 167 -0.37 -16.87 -58.38
CA LYS A 167 0.70 -16.67 -57.37
C LYS A 167 0.50 -15.60 -56.27
N THR A 168 0.17 -16.01 -55.04
CA THR A 168 1.10 -16.16 -53.89
C THR A 168 2.12 -15.04 -53.71
N THR A 169 2.01 -14.25 -52.63
CA THR A 169 3.17 -13.74 -51.88
C THR A 169 2.76 -13.43 -50.43
N GLN A 170 3.31 -14.25 -49.53
CA GLN A 170 3.87 -14.00 -48.19
C GLN A 170 3.33 -12.88 -47.30
N GLY A 171 3.03 -13.29 -46.07
CA GLY A 171 2.85 -12.41 -44.93
C GLY A 171 4.15 -11.90 -44.30
N SER A 172 3.95 -10.90 -43.45
CA SER A 172 4.87 -10.33 -42.46
C SER A 172 3.92 -9.89 -41.32
N GLY A 173 4.04 -10.28 -40.05
CA GLY A 173 5.21 -10.66 -39.28
C GLY A 173 5.80 -9.43 -38.60
N ILE A 174 5.30 -9.07 -37.41
CA ILE A 174 6.00 -8.37 -36.30
C ILE A 174 5.17 -8.63 -35.02
N ALA A 175 5.59 -9.48 -34.08
CA ALA A 175 6.65 -9.33 -33.08
C ALA A 175 6.13 -8.66 -31.77
N THR A 176 5.69 -9.51 -30.83
CA THR A 176 5.57 -9.20 -29.40
C THR A 176 6.58 -10.09 -28.65
N SER A 177 7.48 -9.51 -27.87
CA SER A 177 8.17 -10.20 -26.77
C SER A 177 8.52 -9.15 -25.72
N ASP A 178 7.80 -9.10 -24.61
CA ASP A 178 8.08 -9.85 -23.37
C ASP A 178 9.53 -9.67 -22.89
N HIS A 179 9.65 -8.88 -21.82
CA HIS A 179 10.81 -8.79 -20.95
C HIS A 179 10.45 -9.45 -19.62
N SER A 180 10.87 -10.69 -19.45
CA SER A 180 10.96 -11.34 -18.14
C SER A 180 12.11 -12.35 -18.16
N GLU A 181 12.66 -12.57 -16.96
CA GLU A 181 13.62 -13.62 -16.59
C GLU A 181 15.12 -13.31 -16.76
N ALA A 182 15.68 -12.73 -15.69
CA ALA A 182 17.08 -12.95 -15.32
C ALA A 182 17.11 -13.98 -14.16
N PHE A 183 17.36 -15.24 -14.49
CA PHE A 183 17.66 -16.29 -13.51
C PHE A 183 18.86 -17.13 -13.98
N ALA A 184 19.87 -17.17 -13.11
CA ALA A 184 20.87 -18.21 -12.87
C ALA A 184 21.68 -18.80 -14.04
N ARG A 185 23.02 -18.70 -13.90
CA ARG A 185 24.10 -19.66 -14.24
C ARG A 185 25.43 -18.94 -13.93
N GLN A 186 26.51 -19.52 -13.40
CA GLN A 186 27.00 -20.89 -13.45
C GLN A 186 28.09 -21.03 -12.35
N LEU A 187 28.03 -22.14 -11.61
CA LEU A 187 29.08 -22.65 -10.73
C LEU A 187 30.30 -23.12 -11.53
N CYS A 188 31.51 -22.84 -11.05
CA CYS A 188 32.67 -23.77 -11.02
C CYS A 188 33.96 -23.00 -10.69
N GLY A 189 34.38 -23.05 -9.41
CA GLY A 189 35.71 -22.63 -8.95
C GLY A 189 36.19 -23.59 -7.88
N SER A 190 37.14 -24.43 -8.25
CA SER A 190 37.65 -25.62 -7.55
C SER A 190 38.24 -25.36 -6.15
N PRO A 191 38.25 -26.36 -5.24
CA PRO A 191 38.92 -26.25 -3.95
C PRO A 191 40.41 -26.62 -4.06
N ARG A 192 41.28 -25.91 -3.34
CA ARG A 192 42.68 -26.33 -3.12
C ARG A 192 43.22 -25.78 -1.79
N PRO A 193 44.26 -26.40 -1.21
CA PRO A 193 44.10 -27.25 -0.04
C PRO A 193 44.88 -26.74 1.18
N LEU A 194 44.67 -27.42 2.31
CA LEU A 194 45.43 -27.28 3.55
C LEU A 194 46.96 -27.27 3.35
N GLN A 195 47.63 -26.42 4.12
CA GLN A 195 49.03 -26.57 4.53
C GLN A 195 49.06 -26.53 6.08
N PRO A 196 49.81 -27.42 6.75
CA PRO A 196 49.91 -27.50 8.21
C PRO A 196 51.11 -26.72 8.79
N ASP A 197 50.97 -26.38 10.08
CA ASP A 197 51.92 -26.23 11.19
C ASP A 197 53.29 -25.54 11.00
N VAL A 198 53.57 -24.52 11.83
CA VAL A 198 54.49 -24.54 13.01
C VAL A 198 54.10 -23.41 13.96
#